data_AF-A0A8T7HCH3-F1
#
_entry.id   AF-A0A8T7HCH3-F1
#
_cell.length_a   1.000
_cell.length_b   1.000
_cell.length_c   1.000
_cell.angle_alpha   90.00
_cell.angle_beta   90.00
_cell.angle_gamma   90.00
#
_symmetry.space_group_name_H-M   'P 1'
#
loop_
_entity.id
_entity.type
_entity.pdbx_description
1 polymer ?
#
loop_
_entity_poly.entity_id
_entity_poly.type
_entity_poly.pdbx_seq_one_letter_code
_entity_poly.pdbx_strand_id
1 'polypeptide(L)'
;MVKFNPDGSIKLPEQLAVINEENKKKMQSQRCMKIRREIVSFTAPKKCVLRITLSDAFNNDSRFIDTIYGYFKNRAAVPNKLTKINDKEFEVEIGTDFRRCTDCASLRNEFREFLYGNIIDEQGNCTFEGRKTNFSYEDYFD
;
A
#
# COMPACT_ATOMS: atom_id res chain seq x y z
N MET A 1 -23.97 -17.66 -7.60
CA MET A 1 -23.39 -18.81 -8.34
C MET A 1 -22.01 -18.43 -8.82
N VAL A 2 -20.97 -19.16 -8.42
CA VAL A 2 -19.59 -18.92 -8.84
C VAL A 2 -19.42 -19.46 -10.26
N LYS A 3 -19.00 -18.62 -11.21
CA LYS A 3 -18.74 -19.05 -12.59
C LYS A 3 -17.28 -19.49 -12.69
N PHE A 4 -17.00 -20.55 -13.43
CA PHE A 4 -15.64 -21.06 -13.64
C PHE A 4 -15.20 -20.86 -15.10
N ASN A 5 -13.90 -20.70 -15.30
CA ASN A 5 -13.25 -20.73 -16.60
C ASN A 5 -13.12 -22.20 -17.09
N PRO A 6 -12.82 -22.42 -18.38
CA PRO A 6 -12.64 -23.76 -18.94
C PRO A 6 -11.53 -24.59 -18.29
N ASP A 7 -10.58 -23.91 -17.64
CA ASP A 7 -9.45 -24.47 -16.90
C ASP A 7 -9.78 -24.80 -15.42
N GLY A 8 -11.03 -24.58 -14.99
CA GLY A 8 -11.47 -24.80 -13.61
C GLY A 8 -11.14 -23.66 -12.64
N SER A 9 -10.56 -22.55 -13.10
CA SER A 9 -10.34 -21.37 -12.25
C SER A 9 -11.64 -20.58 -12.04
N ILE A 10 -11.80 -19.94 -10.89
CA ILE A 10 -12.97 -19.09 -10.61
C ILE A 10 -12.89 -17.85 -11.51
N LYS A 11 -13.95 -17.60 -12.30
CA LYS A 11 -14.08 -16.35 -13.06
C LYS A 11 -14.09 -15.18 -12.11
N LEU A 12 -13.18 -14.24 -12.31
CA LEU A 12 -13.26 -12.96 -11.64
C LEU A 12 -14.62 -12.30 -11.99
N PRO A 13 -15.27 -11.65 -11.01
CA PRO A 13 -16.38 -10.76 -11.27
C PRO A 13 -16.00 -9.77 -12.38
N GLU A 14 -16.88 -9.57 -13.36
CA GLU A 14 -16.61 -8.74 -14.55
C GLU A 14 -16.11 -7.33 -14.19
N GLN A 15 -16.66 -6.74 -13.12
CA GLN A 15 -16.22 -5.44 -12.61
C GLN A 15 -14.75 -5.43 -12.14
N LEU A 16 -14.28 -6.50 -11.50
CA LEU A 16 -12.89 -6.62 -11.06
C LEU A 16 -11.93 -6.88 -12.22
N ALA A 17 -12.39 -7.61 -13.24
CA ALA A 17 -11.61 -7.82 -14.47
C ALA A 17 -11.35 -6.50 -15.19
N VAL A 18 -12.38 -5.65 -15.34
CA VAL A 18 -12.26 -4.32 -15.97
C VAL A 18 -11.29 -3.42 -15.19
N ILE A 19 -11.42 -3.33 -13.86
CA ILE A 19 -10.53 -2.51 -13.01
C ILE A 19 -9.06 -2.97 -13.15
N ASN A 20 -8.83 -4.28 -13.19
CA ASN A 20 -7.48 -4.83 -13.36
C ASN A 20 -6.87 -4.48 -14.72
N GLU A 21 -7.67 -4.53 -15.80
CA GLU A 21 -7.20 -4.11 -17.13
C GLU A 21 -6.92 -2.60 -17.20
N GLU A 22 -7.78 -1.78 -16.60
CA GLU A 22 -7.55 -0.33 -16.52
C GLU A 22 -6.28 0.00 -15.72
N ASN A 23 -6.07 -0.66 -14.58
CA ASN A 23 -4.87 -0.46 -13.76
C ASN A 23 -3.60 -0.89 -14.51
N LYS A 24 -3.66 -1.99 -15.28
CA LYS A 24 -2.55 -2.40 -16.16
C LYS A 24 -2.24 -1.34 -17.22
N LYS A 25 -3.27 -0.81 -17.89
CA LYS A 25 -3.11 0.27 -18.88
C LYS A 25 -2.54 1.53 -18.25
N LYS A 26 -2.98 1.90 -17.04
CA LYS A 26 -2.44 3.04 -16.27
C LYS A 26 -0.95 2.85 -15.97
N MET A 27 -0.55 1.67 -15.49
CA MET A 27 0.85 1.35 -15.20
C MET A 27 1.77 1.39 -16.43
N GLN A 28 1.22 1.30 -17.65
CA GLN A 28 2.00 1.42 -18.89
C GLN A 28 2.06 2.85 -19.44
N SER A 29 0.97 3.62 -19.28
CA SER A 29 0.76 4.87 -20.03
C SER A 29 0.85 6.14 -19.18
N GLN A 30 0.59 6.06 -17.87
CA GLN A 30 0.45 7.24 -17.01
C GLN A 30 1.52 7.23 -15.92
N ARG A 31 1.91 8.42 -15.45
CA ARG A 31 2.77 8.57 -14.27
C ARG A 31 1.95 8.26 -13.01
N CYS A 32 1.93 6.99 -12.62
CA CYS A 32 1.24 6.50 -11.45
C CYS A 32 2.12 5.52 -10.69
N MET A 33 1.81 5.30 -9.42
CA MET A 33 2.47 4.26 -8.65
C MET A 33 1.44 3.31 -8.09
N LYS A 34 1.84 2.06 -7.97
CA LYS A 34 1.13 1.03 -7.27
C LYS A 34 1.74 0.89 -5.88
N ILE A 35 0.92 0.99 -4.84
CA ILE A 35 1.34 0.77 -3.46
C ILE A 35 0.56 -0.42 -2.92
N ARG A 36 1.29 -1.44 -2.48
CA ARG A 36 0.73 -2.59 -1.78
C ARG A 36 1.25 -2.60 -0.35
N ARG A 37 0.32 -2.71 0.60
CA ARG A 37 0.63 -2.86 2.03
C ARG A 37 0.72 -4.33 2.40
N GLU A 38 1.75 -4.70 3.14
CA GLU A 38 1.91 -6.06 3.66
C GLU A 38 2.26 -5.99 5.16
N ILE A 39 1.56 -6.75 5.99
CA ILE A 39 1.97 -6.96 7.38
C ILE A 39 3.01 -8.08 7.36
N VAL A 40 4.21 -7.78 7.85
CA VAL A 40 5.33 -8.73 7.86
C VAL A 40 5.54 -9.34 9.26
N SER A 41 5.20 -8.61 10.32
CA SER A 41 5.27 -9.15 11.69
C SER A 41 4.11 -8.69 12.55
N PHE A 42 3.46 -9.65 13.20
CA PHE A 42 2.44 -9.42 14.23
C PHE A 42 3.02 -9.38 15.65
N THR A 43 4.26 -9.85 15.84
CA THR A 43 5.00 -9.82 17.11
C THR A 43 5.77 -8.50 17.26
N ALA A 44 5.97 -8.03 18.49
CA ALA A 44 6.66 -6.77 18.76
C ALA A 44 8.18 -6.88 18.48
N PRO A 45 8.80 -5.91 17.78
CA PRO A 45 8.16 -4.77 17.12
C PRO A 45 7.39 -5.21 15.87
N LYS A 46 6.14 -4.75 15.75
CA LYS A 46 5.28 -5.09 14.60
C LYS A 46 5.84 -4.42 13.36
N LYS A 47 5.70 -5.06 12.20
CA LYS A 47 6.30 -4.56 10.95
C LYS A 47 5.27 -4.47 9.84
N CYS A 48 5.24 -3.32 9.19
CA CYS A 48 4.47 -3.03 8.00
C CYS A 48 5.47 -2.77 6.86
N VAL A 49 5.24 -3.36 5.69
CA VAL A 49 6.02 -3.12 4.47
C VAL A 49 5.12 -2.49 3.43
N LEU A 50 5.59 -1.39 2.84
CA LEU A 50 5.02 -0.79 1.65
C LEU A 50 5.83 -1.25 0.45
N ARG A 51 5.21 -2.06 -0.41
CA ARG A 51 5.73 -2.40 -1.73
C ARG A 51 5.26 -1.36 -2.72
N ILE A 52 6.22 -0.66 -3.30
CA ILE A 52 5.99 0.42 -4.24
C ILE A 52 6.47 -0.06 -5.61
N THR A 53 5.58 0.00 -6.60
CA THR A 53 5.91 -0.25 -8.00
C THR A 53 5.57 0.99 -8.82
N LEU A 54 6.55 1.51 -9.56
CA LEU A 54 6.40 2.65 -10.44
C LEU A 54 5.88 2.21 -11.82
N SER A 55 5.08 3.06 -12.45
CA SER A 55 4.65 2.85 -13.82
C SER A 55 5.82 2.99 -14.81
N ASP A 56 5.63 2.43 -16.01
CA ASP A 56 6.61 2.52 -17.09
C ASP A 56 6.78 3.95 -17.64
N ALA A 57 5.81 4.82 -17.39
CA ALA A 57 5.86 6.23 -17.77
C ALA A 57 6.86 7.06 -16.91
N PHE A 58 7.42 6.48 -15.86
CA PHE A 58 8.59 7.06 -15.19
C PHE A 58 9.84 6.74 -16.01
N ASN A 59 10.41 7.76 -16.66
CA ASN A 59 11.63 7.70 -17.46
C ASN A 59 12.89 7.55 -16.57
N ASN A 60 12.93 6.53 -15.71
CA ASN A 60 13.99 6.25 -14.73
C ASN A 60 14.22 7.34 -13.65
N ASP A 61 13.36 8.35 -13.55
CA ASP A 61 13.43 9.32 -12.46
C ASP A 61 12.63 8.83 -11.24
N SER A 62 13.31 8.08 -10.38
CA SER A 62 12.79 7.60 -9.09
C SER A 62 13.32 8.39 -7.88
N ARG A 63 14.00 9.53 -8.12
CA ARG A 63 14.59 10.37 -7.05
C ARG A 63 13.57 10.89 -6.04
N PHE A 64 12.32 11.03 -6.46
CA PHE A 64 11.23 11.44 -5.58
C PHE A 64 10.96 10.40 -4.48
N ILE A 65 11.21 9.11 -4.72
CA ILE A 65 11.06 8.05 -3.71
C ILE A 65 12.01 8.30 -2.54
N ASP A 66 13.30 8.49 -2.85
CA ASP A 66 14.33 8.77 -1.84
C ASP A 66 14.06 10.09 -1.11
N THR A 67 13.58 11.10 -1.84
CA THR A 67 13.27 12.42 -1.28
C THR A 67 12.12 12.35 -0.28
N ILE A 68 10.99 11.75 -0.66
CA ILE A 68 9.82 11.58 0.20
C ILE A 68 10.15 10.67 1.39
N TYR A 69 10.84 9.56 1.14
CA TYR A 69 11.31 8.69 2.22
C TYR A 69 12.26 9.41 3.17
N GLY A 70 13.14 10.28 2.68
CA GLY A 70 14.05 11.10 3.50
C GLY A 70 13.29 12.04 4.43
N TYR A 71 12.24 12.72 3.93
CA TYR A 71 11.36 13.54 4.77
C TYR A 71 10.65 12.73 5.85
N PHE A 72 10.12 11.57 5.49
CA PHE A 72 9.51 10.66 6.43
C PHE A 72 10.50 10.16 7.49
N LYS A 73 11.68 9.70 7.08
CA LYS A 73 12.74 9.18 7.97
C LYS A 73 13.19 10.19 9.01
N ASN A 74 13.29 11.47 8.63
CA ASN A 74 13.69 12.54 9.56
C ASN A 74 12.63 12.85 10.62
N ARG A 75 11.35 12.51 10.36
CA ARG A 75 10.23 12.72 11.31
C ARG A 75 9.88 11.45 12.08
N ALA A 76 10.15 10.29 11.50
CA ALA A 76 9.76 9.00 12.05
C ALA A 76 10.58 8.67 13.31
N ALA A 77 9.88 8.49 14.43
CA ALA A 77 10.46 7.99 15.67
C ALA A 77 10.66 6.46 15.67
N VAL A 78 10.20 5.78 14.61
CA VAL A 78 10.18 4.31 14.50
C VAL A 78 11.29 3.80 13.58
N PRO A 79 11.81 2.58 13.84
CA PRO A 79 12.81 1.98 12.96
C PRO A 79 12.21 1.79 11.56
N ASN A 80 12.89 2.29 10.54
CA ASN A 80 12.43 2.23 9.16
C ASN A 80 13.60 1.96 8.21
N LYS A 81 13.31 1.31 7.08
CA LYS A 81 14.29 0.93 6.08
C LYS A 81 13.69 1.00 4.68
N LEU A 82 14.30 1.78 3.80
CA LEU A 82 14.06 1.72 2.36
C LEU A 82 15.02 0.71 1.71
N THR A 83 14.46 -0.19 0.90
CA THR A 83 15.20 -1.17 0.08
C THR A 83 14.81 -0.97 -1.36
N LYS A 84 15.78 -0.69 -2.23
CA LYS A 84 15.57 -0.64 -3.68
C LYS A 84 15.75 -2.05 -4.24
N ILE A 85 14.68 -2.65 -4.78
CA ILE A 85 14.75 -3.96 -5.44
C ILE A 85 15.26 -3.79 -6.86
N ASN A 86 14.69 -2.84 -7.60
CA ASN A 86 15.13 -2.46 -8.94
C ASN A 86 14.80 -0.98 -9.21
N ASP A 87 14.91 -0.52 -10.46
CA ASP A 87 14.68 0.90 -10.80
C ASP A 87 13.23 1.36 -10.65
N LYS A 88 12.27 0.43 -10.61
CA LYS A 88 10.83 0.69 -10.53
C LYS A 88 10.18 0.09 -9.28
N GLU A 89 10.88 -0.75 -8.52
CA GLU A 89 10.35 -1.46 -7.37
C GLU A 89 11.16 -1.16 -6.11
N PHE A 90 10.43 -0.77 -5.07
CA PHE A 90 10.96 -0.33 -3.80
C PHE A 90 10.15 -0.97 -2.67
N GLU A 91 10.82 -1.28 -1.57
CA GLU A 91 10.21 -1.72 -0.34
C GLU A 91 10.55 -0.76 0.79
N VAL A 92 9.54 -0.27 1.49
CA VAL A 92 9.73 0.51 2.73
C VAL A 92 9.23 -0.31 3.90
N GLU A 93 10.14 -0.81 4.71
CA GLU A 93 9.84 -1.44 5.99
C GLU A 93 9.71 -0.36 7.07
N ILE A 94 8.61 -0.38 7.79
CA ILE A 94 8.31 0.51 8.91
C ILE A 94 7.98 -0.37 10.11
N GLY A 95 8.81 -0.28 11.15
CA GLY A 95 8.51 -0.84 12.46
C GLY A 95 7.44 0.00 13.16
N THR A 96 6.62 -0.64 13.99
CA THR A 96 5.54 0.02 14.72
C THR A 96 5.44 -0.58 16.12
N ASP A 97 5.35 0.28 17.14
CA ASP A 97 5.23 -0.19 18.52
C ASP A 97 3.77 -0.40 18.93
N PHE A 98 2.87 0.52 18.56
CA PHE A 98 1.44 0.44 18.95
C PHE A 98 0.45 0.89 17.86
N ARG A 99 0.75 1.96 17.11
CA ARG A 99 -0.11 2.53 16.06
C ARG A 99 0.18 1.89 14.70
N ARG A 100 -0.33 0.67 14.49
CA ARG A 100 0.09 -0.28 13.43
C ARG A 100 0.15 0.24 11.98
N CYS A 101 -0.48 1.36 11.65
CA CYS A 101 -0.59 1.82 10.26
C CYS A 101 -0.51 3.33 10.07
N THR A 102 -0.33 4.12 11.13
CA THR A 102 -0.37 5.58 11.01
C THR A 102 0.80 6.07 10.17
N ASP A 103 1.99 5.55 10.43
CA ASP A 103 3.20 5.91 9.70
C ASP A 103 3.18 5.37 8.25
N CYS A 104 2.73 4.12 8.06
CA CYS A 104 2.49 3.56 6.72
C CYS A 104 1.45 4.36 5.92
N ALA A 105 0.39 4.84 6.56
CA ALA A 105 -0.63 5.67 5.94
C ALA A 105 -0.12 7.09 5.65
N SER A 106 0.69 7.66 6.54
CA SER A 106 1.32 8.96 6.36
C SER A 106 2.22 8.96 5.13
N LEU A 107 3.14 7.99 5.05
CA LEU A 107 4.05 7.88 3.91
C LEU A 107 3.29 7.63 2.59
N ARG A 108 2.25 6.79 2.62
CA ARG A 108 1.36 6.61 1.47
C ARG A 108 0.66 7.91 1.06
N ASN A 109 0.22 8.73 2.02
CA ASN A 109 -0.45 9.98 1.73
C ASN A 109 0.51 11.02 1.14
N GLU A 110 1.76 11.10 1.62
CA GLU A 110 2.80 11.96 1.03
C GLU A 110 3.06 11.59 -0.44
N PHE A 111 3.14 10.28 -0.74
CA PHE A 111 3.20 9.81 -2.13
C PHE A 111 1.96 10.20 -2.94
N ARG A 112 0.78 10.12 -2.32
CA ARG A 112 -0.50 10.47 -2.98
C ARG A 112 -0.55 11.93 -3.35
N GLU A 113 -0.09 12.81 -2.48
CA GLU A 113 -0.02 14.25 -2.73
C GLU A 113 0.97 14.54 -3.88
N PHE A 114 2.14 13.91 -3.87
CA PHE A 114 3.14 14.10 -4.92
C PHE A 114 2.65 13.69 -6.32
N LEU A 115 1.86 12.62 -6.41
CA LEU A 115 1.30 12.12 -7.68
C LEU A 115 -0.09 12.66 -8.00
N TYR A 116 -0.55 13.73 -7.34
CA TYR A 116 -1.87 14.32 -7.55
C TYR A 116 -3.02 13.30 -7.44
N GLY A 117 -2.87 12.32 -6.54
CA GLY A 117 -3.85 11.24 -6.35
C GLY A 117 -3.73 10.06 -7.31
N ASN A 118 -2.77 10.06 -8.24
CA ASN A 118 -2.58 8.99 -9.22
C ASN A 118 -1.85 7.77 -8.64
N ILE A 119 -2.50 7.12 -7.67
CA ILE A 119 -2.00 5.94 -6.97
C ILE A 119 -3.01 4.80 -7.09
N ILE A 120 -2.50 3.62 -7.40
CA ILE A 120 -3.22 2.35 -7.33
C ILE A 120 -2.92 1.74 -5.95
N ASP A 121 -3.80 1.94 -4.97
CA ASP A 121 -3.67 1.38 -3.61
C ASP A 121 -4.27 -0.04 -3.60
N GLU A 122 -3.42 -1.06 -3.55
CA GLU A 122 -3.86 -2.41 -3.26
C GLU A 122 -4.02 -2.55 -1.75
N GLN A 123 -5.27 -2.79 -1.32
CA GLN A 123 -5.59 -2.97 0.08
C GLN A 123 -4.80 -4.14 0.67
N GLY A 124 -3.75 -3.82 1.42
CA GLY A 124 -3.27 -4.64 2.52
C GLY A 124 -4.06 -4.32 3.77
N ASN A 125 -4.64 -5.34 4.40
CA ASN A 125 -5.25 -5.19 5.71
C ASN A 125 -4.15 -4.85 6.71
N CYS A 126 -4.07 -3.57 7.06
CA CYS A 126 -3.35 -3.11 8.25
C CYS A 126 -4.34 -2.91 9.43
N THR A 127 -5.63 -3.02 9.17
CA THR A 127 -6.67 -3.18 10.18
C THR A 127 -6.52 -4.54 10.85
N PHE A 128 -6.42 -4.53 12.18
CA PHE A 128 -6.71 -5.70 13.02
C PHE A 128 -8.00 -6.34 12.48
N GLU A 129 -7.95 -7.60 12.04
CA GLU A 129 -9.17 -8.35 11.74
C GLU A 129 -10.04 -8.32 13.00
N GLY A 130 -11.15 -7.57 12.99
CA GLY A 130 -12.04 -7.54 14.15
C GLY A 130 -12.85 -6.28 14.47
N ARG A 131 -13.03 -5.30 13.58
CA ARG A 131 -14.09 -4.27 13.79
C ARG A 131 -14.99 -4.13 12.56
N LYS A 132 -15.92 -5.07 12.43
CA LYS A 132 -17.25 -4.84 11.82
C LYS A 132 -18.26 -4.28 12.84
N THR A 133 -17.80 -3.89 14.03
CA THR A 133 -18.63 -3.23 15.04
C THR A 133 -18.07 -1.83 15.26
N ASN A 134 -18.95 -0.84 15.09
CA ASN A 134 -18.73 0.52 15.56
C ASN A 134 -18.40 0.42 17.04
N PHE A 135 -17.19 0.79 17.44
CA PHE A 135 -16.86 0.94 18.85
C PHE A 135 -17.43 2.31 19.26
N SER A 136 -18.65 2.33 19.79
CA SER A 136 -19.15 3.46 20.59
C SER A 136 -18.52 3.37 21.98
N TYR A 137 -18.11 4.50 22.52
CA TYR A 137 -17.52 4.63 23.86
C TYR A 137 -18.57 4.47 24.98
N GLU A 138 -19.84 4.25 24.62
CA GLU A 138 -20.98 4.20 25.53
C GLU A 138 -21.24 2.80 26.11
N ASP A 139 -20.68 1.73 25.53
CA ASP A 139 -20.92 0.33 25.97
C ASP A 139 -20.08 -0.11 27.19
N TYR A 140 -19.39 0.81 27.89
CA TYR A 140 -18.57 0.49 29.07
C TYR A 140 -19.16 0.96 30.40
N PHE A 141 -20.37 1.54 30.37
CA PHE A 141 -21.07 2.05 31.56
C PHE A 141 -22.56 1.65 31.60
N ASP A 142 -22.88 0.41 31.24
CA ASP A 142 -24.14 -0.25 31.62
C ASP A 142 -23.87 -1.62 32.26
#